data_AF-A0A2V8G1N7-F1
#
_entry.id   AF-A0A2V8G1N7-F1
#
_cell.length_a   1.000
_cell.length_b   1.000
_cell.length_c   1.000
_cell.angle_alpha   90.00
_cell.angle_beta   90.00
_cell.angle_gamma   90.00
#
_symmetry.space_group_name_H-M   'P 1'
#
loop_
_entity.id
_entity.type
_entity.pdbx_description
1 polymer ?
#
loop_
_entity_poly.entity_id
_entity_poly.type
_entity_poly.pdbx_seq_one_letter_code
_entity_poly.pdbx_strand_id
1 'polypeptide(L)'
;MAAPAMSDEAAVRTVLARYASAYDRLDAPAAQAVWPSVDAGALTRAFEGLAEQHVTLSACTVDVRGSSARASCTGSARWAPKVGNGAVRTERRAWTFDLSRTGTGWQIESARVR
;
A
#
# COMPACT_ATOMS: atom_id res chain seq x y z
N MET A 1 -19.20 -7.59 -24.37
CA MET A 1 -19.22 -7.35 -22.91
C MET A 1 -17.79 -7.39 -22.43
N ALA A 2 -17.25 -6.27 -21.96
CA ALA A 2 -15.87 -6.20 -21.45
C ALA A 2 -15.78 -6.95 -20.12
N ALA A 3 -14.74 -7.75 -19.94
CA ALA A 3 -14.60 -8.71 -18.87
C ALA A 3 -14.51 -8.02 -17.49
N PRO A 4 -15.27 -8.46 -16.47
CA PRO A 4 -15.24 -7.88 -15.11
C PRO A 4 -13.83 -7.87 -14.49
N ALA A 5 -12.95 -8.77 -14.94
CA ALA A 5 -11.56 -8.84 -14.51
C ALA A 5 -10.77 -7.55 -14.75
N MET A 6 -10.91 -6.88 -15.91
CA MET A 6 -10.17 -5.64 -16.18
C MET A 6 -10.59 -4.49 -15.26
N SER A 7 -11.89 -4.42 -14.93
CA SER A 7 -12.41 -3.41 -14.01
C SER A 7 -11.96 -3.67 -12.57
N ASP A 8 -11.91 -4.94 -12.16
CA ASP A 8 -11.43 -5.32 -10.84
C ASP A 8 -9.91 -5.08 -10.71
N GLU A 9 -9.11 -5.40 -11.73
CA GLU A 9 -7.68 -5.06 -11.75
C GLU A 9 -7.44 -3.55 -11.63
N ALA A 10 -8.21 -2.73 -12.36
CA ALA A 10 -8.11 -1.28 -12.27
C ALA A 10 -8.50 -0.76 -10.86
N ALA A 11 -9.53 -1.35 -10.25
CA ALA A 11 -9.94 -1.03 -8.89
C ALA A 11 -8.85 -1.42 -7.87
N VAL A 12 -8.27 -2.61 -7.98
CA VAL A 12 -7.15 -3.05 -7.14
C VAL A 12 -5.95 -2.11 -7.30
N ARG A 13 -5.56 -1.75 -8.53
CA ARG A 13 -4.47 -0.78 -8.76
C ARG A 13 -4.76 0.57 -8.13
N THR A 14 -6.01 1.03 -8.13
CA THR A 14 -6.44 2.26 -7.46
C THR A 14 -6.24 2.17 -5.95
N VAL A 15 -6.57 1.02 -5.35
CA VAL A 15 -6.33 0.76 -3.91
C VAL A 15 -4.83 0.81 -3.59
N LEU A 16 -3.98 0.19 -4.41
CA LEU A 16 -2.53 0.22 -4.23
C LEU A 16 -1.95 1.64 -4.38
N ALA A 17 -2.45 2.43 -5.32
CA ALA A 17 -2.04 3.83 -5.49
C ALA A 17 -2.41 4.69 -4.27
N ARG A 18 -3.60 4.47 -3.71
CA ARG A 18 -4.03 5.13 -2.46
C ARG A 18 -3.16 4.71 -1.28
N TYR A 19 -2.81 3.43 -1.17
CA TYR A 19 -1.86 2.95 -0.16
C TYR A 19 -0.52 3.68 -0.28
N ALA A 20 0.08 3.72 -1.47
CA ALA A 20 1.37 4.40 -1.68
C ALA A 20 1.28 5.90 -1.34
N SER A 21 0.22 6.59 -1.77
CA SER A 21 0.01 8.01 -1.45
C SER A 21 -0.20 8.26 0.05
N ALA A 22 -0.89 7.37 0.76
CA ALA A 22 -1.08 7.51 2.21
C ALA A 22 0.26 7.43 2.95
N TYR A 23 1.16 6.53 2.54
CA TYR A 23 2.50 6.42 3.11
C TYR A 23 3.38 7.61 2.74
N ASP A 24 3.23 8.14 1.53
CA ASP A 24 3.92 9.35 1.07
C ASP A 24 3.55 10.57 1.94
N ARG A 25 2.25 10.75 2.17
CA ARG A 25 1.73 11.84 3.02
C ARG A 25 1.85 11.59 4.52
N LEU A 26 2.38 10.43 4.94
CA LEU A 26 2.40 10.00 6.34
C LEU A 26 0.99 10.05 6.99
N ASP A 27 -0.04 9.66 6.22
CA ASP A 27 -1.45 9.74 6.57
C ASP A 27 -2.02 8.37 6.94
N ALA A 28 -1.97 8.06 8.25
CA ALA A 28 -2.45 6.78 8.77
C ALA A 28 -3.97 6.57 8.55
N PRO A 29 -4.85 7.57 8.76
CA PRO A 29 -6.26 7.44 8.40
C PRO A 29 -6.50 7.08 6.93
N ALA A 30 -5.77 7.69 6.00
CA ALA A 30 -5.88 7.38 4.57
C ALA A 30 -5.42 5.95 4.25
N ALA A 31 -4.38 5.46 4.95
CA ALA A 31 -3.94 4.07 4.83
C ALA A 31 -5.00 3.11 5.39
N GLN A 32 -5.60 3.41 6.54
CA GLN A 32 -6.64 2.59 7.16
C GLN A 32 -7.92 2.50 6.30
N ALA A 33 -8.25 3.56 5.54
CA ALA A 33 -9.40 3.55 4.65
C ALA A 33 -9.32 2.47 3.56
N VAL A 34 -8.10 2.13 3.11
CA VAL A 34 -7.85 1.06 2.13
C VAL A 34 -7.39 -0.25 2.76
N TRP A 35 -6.84 -0.19 3.97
CA TRP A 35 -6.40 -1.35 4.74
C TRP A 35 -7.03 -1.33 6.15
N PRO A 36 -8.32 -1.70 6.28
CA PRO A 36 -9.06 -1.54 7.54
C PRO A 36 -8.51 -2.37 8.71
N SER A 37 -7.84 -3.49 8.40
CA SER A 37 -7.22 -4.36 9.39
C SER A 37 -5.87 -3.85 9.91
N VAL A 38 -5.32 -2.75 9.37
CA VAL A 38 -4.09 -2.14 9.89
C VAL A 38 -4.35 -1.47 11.25
N ASP A 39 -3.38 -1.57 12.15
CA ASP A 39 -3.38 -0.77 13.37
C ASP A 39 -2.97 0.67 13.03
N ALA A 40 -3.97 1.55 12.88
CA ALA A 40 -3.73 2.96 12.57
C ALA A 40 -3.01 3.71 13.70
N GLY A 41 -3.15 3.27 14.95
CA GLY A 41 -2.42 3.85 16.09
C GLY A 41 -0.93 3.57 15.98
N ALA A 42 -0.56 2.30 15.78
CA ALA A 42 0.81 1.89 15.55
C ALA A 42 1.41 2.56 14.29
N LEU A 43 0.62 2.66 13.22
CA LEU A 43 1.05 3.33 11.99
C LEU A 43 1.29 4.84 12.20
N THR A 44 0.40 5.51 12.93
CA THR A 44 0.57 6.94 13.28
C THR A 44 1.87 7.14 14.06
N ARG A 45 2.14 6.30 15.06
CA ARG A 45 3.39 6.36 15.84
C ARG A 45 4.63 6.15 14.97
N ALA A 46 4.57 5.21 14.03
CA ALA A 46 5.65 4.99 13.07
C ALA A 46 5.88 6.24 12.19
N PHE A 47 4.81 6.89 11.74
CA PHE A 47 4.86 8.10 10.93
C PHE A 47 5.37 9.33 11.71
N GLU A 48 5.03 9.47 13.00
CA GLU A 48 5.56 10.55 13.86
C GLU A 48 7.09 10.58 13.94
N GLY A 49 7.73 9.40 13.79
CA GLY A 49 9.19 9.25 13.79
C GLY A 49 9.87 9.56 12.45
N LEU A 50 9.10 9.77 11.38
CA LEU A 50 9.61 10.03 10.03
C LEU A 50 9.47 11.51 9.69
N ALA A 51 10.51 12.09 9.09
CA ALA A 51 10.43 13.41 8.47
C ALA A 51 9.76 13.32 7.10
N GLU A 52 10.08 12.27 6.36
CA GLU A 52 9.60 12.03 5.00
C GLU A 52 9.62 10.53 4.72
N GLN A 53 8.68 10.07 3.92
CA GLN A 53 8.68 8.74 3.35
C GLN A 53 8.12 8.81 1.93
N HIS A 54 8.70 8.06 1.01
CA HIS A 54 8.17 7.83 -0.32
C HIS A 54 8.18 6.35 -0.62
N VAL A 55 7.02 5.83 -1.02
CA VAL A 55 6.88 4.45 -1.46
C VAL A 55 6.58 4.46 -2.95
N THR A 56 7.53 3.97 -3.74
CA THR A 56 7.35 3.80 -5.18
C THR A 56 7.08 2.35 -5.48
N LEU A 57 5.84 2.04 -5.84
CA LEU A 57 5.45 0.72 -6.33
C LEU A 57 5.63 0.70 -7.86
N SER A 58 6.41 -0.26 -8.34
CA SER A 58 6.65 -0.52 -9.77
C SER A 58 6.28 -1.96 -10.12
N ALA A 59 6.14 -2.25 -11.42
CA ALA A 59 5.92 -3.61 -11.95
C ALA A 59 4.89 -4.43 -11.14
N CYS A 60 3.70 -3.86 -10.89
CA CYS A 60 2.65 -4.53 -10.15
C CYS A 60 1.94 -5.58 -11.02
N THR A 61 2.09 -6.85 -10.63
CA THR A 61 1.30 -7.95 -11.17
C THR A 61 0.07 -8.12 -10.30
N VAL A 62 -1.12 -8.01 -10.89
CA VAL A 62 -2.39 -8.17 -10.18
C VAL A 62 -3.08 -9.43 -10.68
N ASP A 63 -3.40 -10.34 -9.79
CA ASP A 63 -4.13 -11.57 -10.06
C ASP A 63 -5.47 -11.52 -9.32
N VAL A 64 -6.57 -11.38 -10.05
CA VAL A 64 -7.92 -11.32 -9.48
C VAL A 64 -8.58 -12.70 -9.59
N ARG A 65 -9.06 -13.20 -8.47
CA ARG A 65 -9.73 -14.50 -8.29
C ARG A 65 -11.10 -14.30 -7.65
N GLY A 66 -12.06 -13.83 -8.46
CA GLY A 66 -13.44 -13.60 -8.03
C GLY A 66 -13.53 -12.47 -7.00
N SER A 67 -13.78 -12.81 -5.74
CA SER A 67 -13.86 -11.87 -4.61
C SER A 67 -12.53 -11.68 -3.86
N SER A 68 -11.45 -12.31 -4.31
CA SER A 68 -10.10 -12.15 -3.76
C SER A 68 -9.14 -11.71 -4.86
N ALA A 69 -8.12 -10.94 -4.50
CA ALA A 69 -7.08 -10.53 -5.43
C ALA A 69 -5.73 -10.51 -4.73
N ARG A 70 -4.68 -10.90 -5.45
CA ARG A 70 -3.31 -10.79 -4.99
C ARG A 70 -2.56 -9.84 -5.91
N ALA A 71 -1.96 -8.82 -5.32
CA ALA A 71 -1.08 -7.92 -6.04
C ALA A 71 0.35 -8.06 -5.54
N SER A 72 1.27 -8.31 -6.47
CA SER A 72 2.71 -8.37 -6.20
C SER A 72 3.39 -7.22 -6.92
N CYS A 73 3.91 -6.27 -6.17
CA CYS A 73 4.60 -5.10 -6.68
C CYS A 73 6.07 -5.14 -6.23
N THR A 74 6.96 -4.66 -7.08
CA THR A 74 8.37 -4.47 -6.73
C THR A 74 8.70 -2.99 -6.81
N GLY A 75 9.59 -2.49 -5.97
CA GLY A 75 9.85 -1.06 -6.01
C GLY A 75 10.87 -0.62 -4.98
N SER A 76 10.76 0.64 -4.56
CA SER A 76 11.68 1.23 -3.59
C SER A 76 10.93 2.01 -2.53
N ALA A 77 11.31 1.79 -1.28
CA ALA A 77 10.90 2.62 -0.16
C ALA A 77 12.06 3.55 0.18
N ARG A 78 11.78 4.85 0.19
CA ARG A 78 12.69 5.89 0.63
C ARG A 78 12.12 6.49 1.91
N TRP A 79 12.93 6.68 2.94
CA TRP A 79 12.48 7.37 4.16
C TRP A 79 13.62 8.10 4.86
N ALA A 80 13.26 9.17 5.56
CA ALA A 80 14.15 9.97 6.37
C ALA A 80 13.61 9.99 7.81
N PRO A 81 14.37 9.55 8.83
CA PRO A 81 13.94 9.68 10.21
C PRO A 81 14.00 11.15 10.64
N LYS A 82 13.06 11.58 11.47
CA LYS A 82 12.98 12.96 11.97
C LYS A 82 14.04 13.27 13.02
N VAL A 83 14.55 12.25 13.69
CA VAL A 83 15.51 12.35 14.80
C VAL A 83 16.79 11.59 14.47
N GLY A 84 17.93 12.15 14.88
CA GLY A 84 19.27 11.68 14.48
C GLY A 84 19.69 12.28 13.14
N ASN A 85 20.98 12.21 12.80
CA ASN A 85 21.59 12.74 11.57
C ASN A 85 21.12 11.95 10.32
N GLY A 86 19.80 11.93 10.11
CA GLY A 86 19.01 10.95 9.38
C GLY A 86 19.25 10.98 7.89
N ALA A 87 20.34 10.33 7.46
CA ALA A 87 20.59 10.09 6.05
C ALA A 87 19.38 9.39 5.45
N VAL A 88 18.92 9.92 4.31
CA VAL A 88 17.79 9.35 3.60
C VAL A 88 18.12 7.91 3.20
N ARG A 89 17.34 6.97 3.71
CA ARG A 89 17.49 5.56 3.38
C ARG A 89 16.62 5.24 2.19
N THR A 90 17.17 4.55 1.20
CA THR A 90 16.42 4.03 0.06
C THR A 90 16.71 2.54 -0.02
N GLU A 91 15.67 1.72 0.05
CA GLU A 91 15.77 0.27 -0.07
C GLU A 91 14.83 -0.23 -1.15
N ARG A 92 15.30 -1.17 -1.97
CA ARG A 92 14.43 -1.90 -2.88
C ARG A 92 13.66 -2.93 -2.07
N ARG A 93 12.35 -2.99 -2.28
CA ARG A 93 11.45 -3.89 -1.54
C ARG A 93 10.44 -4.51 -2.49
N ALA A 94 9.98 -5.70 -2.13
CA ALA A 94 8.86 -6.35 -2.78
C ALA A 94 7.66 -6.32 -1.84
N TRP A 95 6.52 -5.87 -2.36
CA TRP A 95 5.25 -5.87 -1.63
C TRP A 95 4.33 -6.93 -2.20
N THR A 96 3.78 -7.75 -1.32
CA THR A 96 2.67 -8.64 -1.61
C THR A 96 1.46 -8.15 -0.84
N PHE A 97 0.42 -7.76 -1.58
CA PHE A 97 -0.86 -7.36 -1.04
C PHE A 97 -1.88 -8.45 -1.33
N ASP A 98 -2.56 -8.90 -0.29
CA ASP A 98 -3.75 -9.72 -0.40
C ASP A 98 -4.94 -8.79 -0.18
N LEU A 99 -5.83 -8.75 -1.17
CA LEU A 99 -7.03 -7.92 -1.18
C LEU A 99 -8.26 -8.79 -1.26
N SER A 100 -9.34 -8.32 -0.63
CA SER A 100 -10.66 -8.92 -0.73
C SER A 100 -11.68 -7.87 -1.17
N ARG A 101 -12.66 -8.33 -1.95
CA ARG A 101 -13.78 -7.53 -2.42
C ARG A 101 -14.82 -7.53 -1.31
N THR A 102 -15.11 -6.35 -0.79
CA THR A 102 -16.18 -6.08 0.15
C THR A 102 -17.33 -5.37 -0.58
N GLY A 103 -18.47 -5.20 0.10
CA GLY A 103 -19.64 -4.54 -0.49
C GLY A 103 -19.40 -3.09 -0.93
N THR A 104 -18.33 -2.45 -0.43
CA THR A 104 -17.95 -1.06 -0.74
C THR A 104 -16.80 -0.95 -1.73
N GLY A 105 -16.16 -2.05 -2.14
CA GLY A 105 -15.05 -2.06 -3.09
C GLY A 105 -13.97 -3.07 -2.74
N TRP A 106 -12.76 -2.86 -3.26
CA TRP A 106 -11.59 -3.68 -2.91
C TRP A 106 -10.87 -3.08 -1.69
N GLN A 107 -10.46 -3.93 -0.76
CA GLN A 107 -9.72 -3.53 0.44
C GLN A 107 -8.52 -4.46 0.64
N ILE A 108 -7.43 -3.90 1.19
CA ILE A 108 -6.25 -4.66 1.58
C ILE A 108 -6.60 -5.41 2.86
N GLU A 109 -6.45 -6.72 2.81
CA GLU A 109 -6.63 -7.60 3.96
C GLU A 109 -5.29 -7.78 4.68
N SER A 110 -4.21 -7.96 3.91
CA SER A 110 -2.85 -7.98 4.42
C SER A 110 -1.85 -7.41 3.42
N ALA A 111 -0.83 -6.73 3.94
CA ALA A 111 0.32 -6.26 3.18
C ALA A 111 1.60 -6.84 3.78
N ARG A 112 2.40 -7.49 2.95
CA ARG A 112 3.68 -8.10 3.34
C ARG A 112 4.80 -7.48 2.53
N VAL A 113 5.86 -7.05 3.21
CA VAL A 113 7.04 -6.45 2.59
C VAL A 113 8.21 -7.40 2.77
N ARG A 114 8.98 -7.64 1.71
CA ARG A 114 10.17 -8.49 1.67
C ARG A 114 11.37 -7.75 1.10
#